data_AF-X1RL65-F1
#
_entry.id   AF-X1RL65-F1
#
_cell.length_a   1.000
_cell.length_b   1.000
_cell.length_c   1.000
_cell.angle_alpha   90.00
_cell.angle_beta   90.00
_cell.angle_gamma   90.00
#
_symmetry.space_group_name_H-M   'P 1'
#
loop_
_entity.id
_entity.type
_entity.pdbx_description
1 polymer ?
#
loop_
_entity_poly.entity_id
_entity_poly.type
_entity_poly.pdbx_seq_one_letter_code
_entity_poly.pdbx_strand_id
1 'polypeptide(L)'
;NLLALSLKEALSGFNVYVRLKVKALIAAVTWESFTEVSPGTPTANGTIITAKTELLTACDVYYGTKITAMFNTEEGTPVAGDLSVELTLLTASTKYYFYIKDKLDPKSARTGIYSFETTA
;
A
#
# COMPACT_ATOMS: atom_id res chain seq x y z
N ASN A 1 -12.25 -8.84 -21.92
CA ASN A 1 -12.95 -9.72 -20.96
C ASN A 1 -13.86 -8.84 -20.08
N LEU A 2 -15.09 -8.57 -20.55
CA LEU A 2 -16.04 -7.69 -19.84
C LEU A 2 -16.52 -8.27 -18.50
N LEU A 3 -16.46 -9.59 -18.34
CA LEU A 3 -16.86 -10.27 -17.11
C LEU A 3 -15.99 -9.88 -15.91
N ALA A 4 -14.69 -9.64 -16.13
CA ALA A 4 -13.79 -9.15 -15.08
C ALA A 4 -14.07 -7.68 -14.67
N LEU A 5 -14.61 -6.87 -15.58
CA LEU A 5 -15.06 -5.50 -15.27
C LEU A 5 -16.42 -5.49 -14.56
N SER A 6 -17.33 -6.41 -14.91
CA SER A 6 -18.66 -6.52 -14.26
C SER A 6 -18.60 -7.19 -12.88
N LEU A 7 -17.56 -7.99 -12.61
CA LEU A 7 -17.23 -8.51 -11.28
C LEU A 7 -16.35 -7.55 -10.46
N LYS A 8 -16.38 -6.25 -10.76
CA LYS A 8 -15.85 -5.25 -9.84
C LYS A 8 -16.79 -5.18 -8.65
N GLU A 9 -16.73 -6.19 -7.78
CA GLU A 9 -17.34 -6.16 -6.47
C GLU A 9 -16.89 -4.84 -5.86
N ALA A 10 -17.84 -3.94 -5.61
CA ALA A 10 -17.60 -2.72 -4.86
C ALA A 10 -17.35 -3.12 -3.40
N LEU A 11 -16.28 -3.87 -3.15
CA LEU A 11 -15.82 -4.23 -1.83
C LEU A 11 -15.35 -2.93 -1.20
N SER A 12 -16.12 -2.46 -0.22
CA SER A 12 -15.68 -1.40 0.67
C SER A 12 -14.33 -1.77 1.30
N GLY A 13 -13.60 -0.79 1.83
CA GLY A 13 -12.36 -1.06 2.57
C GLY A 13 -12.55 -2.10 3.68
N PHE A 14 -13.73 -2.13 4.30
CA PHE A 14 -14.14 -3.15 5.27
C PHE A 14 -14.23 -4.55 4.65
N ASN A 15 -14.88 -4.70 3.50
CA ASN A 15 -14.99 -5.99 2.83
C ASN A 15 -13.61 -6.52 2.39
N VAL A 16 -12.72 -5.63 1.94
CA VAL A 16 -11.33 -6.00 1.61
C VAL A 16 -10.59 -6.46 2.86
N TYR A 17 -10.69 -5.73 3.96
CA TYR A 17 -10.08 -6.09 5.24
C TYR A 17 -10.55 -7.46 5.75
N VAL A 18 -11.87 -7.69 5.82
CA VAL A 18 -12.44 -8.96 6.28
C VAL A 18 -11.98 -10.11 5.40
N ARG A 19 -11.98 -9.95 4.08
CA ARG A 19 -11.52 -10.98 3.13
C ARG A 19 -10.07 -11.39 3.38
N LEU A 20 -9.18 -10.42 3.61
CA LEU A 20 -7.76 -10.68 3.86
C LEU A 20 -7.54 -11.38 5.21
N LYS A 21 -8.24 -10.94 6.26
CA LYS A 21 -8.23 -11.58 7.57
C LYS A 21 -8.71 -13.03 7.53
N VAL A 22 -9.82 -13.28 6.84
CA VAL A 22 -10.40 -14.64 6.70
C VAL A 22 -9.47 -15.56 5.90
N LYS A 23 -8.84 -15.06 4.83
CA LYS A 23 -7.85 -15.84 4.07
C LYS A 23 -6.66 -16.28 4.93
N ALA A 24 -6.10 -15.36 5.71
CA ALA A 24 -5.01 -15.67 6.63
C ALA A 24 -5.43 -16.71 7.68
N LEU A 25 -6.64 -16.56 8.25
CA LEU A 25 -7.20 -17.51 9.21
C LEU A 25 -7.36 -18.91 8.62
N ILE A 26 -7.93 -19.03 7.41
CA ILE A 26 -8.10 -20.31 6.71
C ILE A 26 -6.75 -20.99 6.47
N ALA A 27 -5.73 -20.21 6.14
CA ALA A 27 -4.37 -20.70 5.91
C ALA A 27 -3.57 -20.94 7.21
N ALA A 28 -4.17 -20.72 8.38
CA ALA A 28 -3.52 -20.82 9.69
C ALA A 28 -2.24 -19.97 9.82
N VAL A 29 -2.23 -18.80 9.18
CA VAL A 29 -1.12 -17.84 9.26
C VAL A 29 -1.52 -16.60 10.06
N THR A 30 -0.58 -16.06 10.84
CA THR A 30 -0.78 -14.77 11.52
C THR A 30 -0.94 -13.67 10.47
N TRP A 31 -2.05 -12.93 10.56
CA TRP A 31 -2.24 -11.69 9.82
C TRP A 31 -1.70 -10.53 10.65
N GLU A 32 -0.86 -9.71 10.05
CA GLU A 32 -0.28 -8.53 10.67
C GLU A 32 -0.71 -7.28 9.91
N SER A 33 -0.97 -6.19 10.61
CA SER A 33 -1.35 -4.92 9.99
C SER A 33 -0.12 -4.08 9.69
N PHE A 34 -0.30 -3.15 8.76
CA PHE A 34 0.46 -1.91 8.74
C PHE A 34 -0.27 -0.87 9.61
N THR A 35 0.45 -0.20 10.48
CA THR A 35 -0.03 0.89 11.34
C THR A 35 0.85 2.12 11.14
N GLU A 36 0.44 3.27 11.67
CA GLU A 36 1.23 4.52 11.65
C GLU A 36 1.77 4.90 10.27
N VAL A 37 0.94 4.67 9.24
CA VAL A 37 1.31 4.97 7.86
C VAL A 37 1.41 6.48 7.69
N SER A 38 2.56 6.97 7.24
CA SER A 38 2.83 8.37 6.97
C SER A 38 3.38 8.56 5.56
N PRO A 39 2.89 9.55 4.80
CA PRO A 39 3.47 9.90 3.51
C PRO A 39 4.83 10.60 3.61
N GLY A 40 5.33 10.87 4.83
CA GLY A 40 6.54 11.63 5.06
C GLY A 40 6.36 13.12 4.76
N THR A 41 7.47 13.77 4.42
CA THR A 41 7.50 15.17 3.98
C THR A 41 7.88 15.20 2.49
N PRO A 42 6.90 15.35 1.58
CA PRO A 42 7.17 15.38 0.16
C PRO A 42 8.06 16.56 -0.24
N THR A 43 8.94 16.34 -1.19
CA THR A 43 9.69 17.35 -1.93
C THR A 43 9.08 17.52 -3.33
N ALA A 44 9.73 18.31 -4.19
CA ALA A 44 9.30 18.49 -5.57
C ALA A 44 9.42 17.20 -6.40
N ASN A 45 10.32 16.29 -6.00
CA ASN A 45 10.73 15.13 -6.80
C ASN A 45 10.64 13.78 -6.05
N GLY A 46 10.20 13.77 -4.79
CA GLY A 46 10.16 12.53 -4.02
C GLY A 46 9.48 12.65 -2.66
N THR A 47 9.37 11.53 -1.98
CA THR A 47 9.00 11.46 -0.56
C THR A 47 9.47 10.13 0.03
N ILE A 48 9.50 10.03 1.35
CA ILE A 48 9.77 8.77 2.06
C ILE A 48 8.48 8.34 2.76
N ILE A 49 7.90 7.24 2.32
CA ILE A 49 6.73 6.62 2.94
C ILE A 49 7.20 5.77 4.11
N THR A 50 6.61 5.97 5.28
CA THR A 50 6.90 5.17 6.47
C THR A 50 5.66 4.44 6.98
N ALA A 51 5.84 3.28 7.59
CA ALA A 51 4.79 2.56 8.30
C ALA A 51 5.40 1.65 9.38
N LYS A 52 4.62 1.34 10.41
CA LYS A 52 4.93 0.31 11.40
C LYS A 52 4.29 -1.01 10.99
N THR A 53 5.00 -2.12 11.14
CA THR A 53 4.45 -3.46 10.92
C THR A 53 5.32 -4.49 11.62
N GLU A 54 4.75 -5.59 12.10
CA GLU A 54 5.56 -6.71 12.62
C GLU A 54 6.10 -7.61 11.50
N LEU A 55 5.70 -7.34 10.26
CA LEU A 55 6.11 -8.10 9.09
C LEU A 55 7.62 -7.97 8.89
N LEU A 56 8.29 -9.10 8.69
CA LEU A 56 9.71 -9.15 8.34
C LEU A 56 9.95 -9.49 6.87
N THR A 57 8.90 -9.41 6.05
CA THR A 57 8.91 -9.77 4.63
C THR A 57 8.78 -8.55 3.73
N ALA A 58 9.24 -8.70 2.48
CA ALA A 58 9.15 -7.64 1.48
C ALA A 58 7.69 -7.24 1.21
N CYS A 59 7.47 -5.93 1.11
CA CYS A 59 6.20 -5.27 0.87
C CYS A 59 6.34 -4.34 -0.33
N ASP A 60 5.25 -4.16 -1.08
CA ASP A 60 5.20 -3.26 -2.22
C ASP A 60 4.38 -1.99 -1.85
N VAL A 61 4.93 -0.82 -2.17
CA VAL A 61 4.22 0.46 -2.16
C VAL A 61 3.76 0.76 -3.58
N TYR A 62 2.45 0.70 -3.79
CA TYR A 62 1.83 1.05 -5.07
C TYR A 62 1.42 2.50 -5.05
N TYR A 63 1.76 3.26 -6.09
CA TYR A 63 1.44 4.69 -6.16
C TYR A 63 1.10 5.18 -7.58
N GLY A 64 0.45 6.35 -7.65
CA GLY A 64 0.06 6.98 -8.90
C GLY A 64 -0.81 8.23 -8.70
N THR A 65 -1.18 8.91 -9.78
CA THR A 65 -1.90 10.19 -9.71
C THR A 65 -3.43 10.04 -9.65
N LYS A 66 -3.94 8.82 -9.69
CA LYS A 66 -5.37 8.51 -9.55
C LYS A 66 -5.56 7.34 -8.59
N ILE A 67 -6.60 7.41 -7.76
CA ILE A 67 -7.01 6.35 -6.81
C ILE A 67 -7.24 5.01 -7.52
N THR A 68 -7.63 5.03 -8.81
CA THR A 68 -7.90 3.82 -9.59
C THR A 68 -6.74 3.39 -10.49
N ALA A 69 -5.64 4.16 -10.53
CA ALA A 69 -4.50 3.94 -11.42
C ALA A 69 -3.19 4.19 -10.66
N MET A 70 -2.86 3.28 -9.75
CA MET A 70 -1.59 3.25 -9.01
C MET A 70 -0.73 2.09 -9.57
N PHE A 71 -0.12 2.32 -10.74
CA PHE A 71 0.63 1.30 -11.47
C PHE A 71 2.13 1.31 -11.18
N ASN A 72 2.63 2.38 -10.57
CA ASN A 72 4.02 2.44 -10.14
C ASN A 72 4.18 1.64 -8.85
N THR A 73 5.35 1.04 -8.64
CA THR A 73 5.60 0.20 -7.47
C THR A 73 7.05 0.37 -7.03
N GLU A 74 7.25 0.54 -5.73
CA GLU A 74 8.55 0.46 -5.08
C GLU A 74 8.50 -0.58 -3.98
N GLU A 75 9.55 -1.40 -3.87
CA GLU A 75 9.65 -2.44 -2.84
C GLU A 75 10.31 -1.87 -1.58
N GLY A 76 9.84 -2.32 -0.41
CA GLY A 76 10.49 -2.10 0.86
C GLY A 76 10.48 -3.35 1.73
N THR A 77 11.51 -3.53 2.53
CA THR A 77 11.55 -4.59 3.56
C THR A 77 11.57 -3.92 4.93
N PRO A 78 10.61 -4.21 5.83
CA PRO A 78 10.63 -3.65 7.17
C PRO A 78 11.84 -4.14 7.96
N VAL A 79 12.44 -3.25 8.75
CA VAL A 79 13.57 -3.56 9.63
C VAL A 79 13.20 -3.17 11.05
N ALA A 80 13.29 -4.13 11.98
CA ALA A 80 12.93 -3.92 13.39
C ALA A 80 11.51 -3.34 13.59
N GLY A 81 10.59 -3.69 12.69
CA GLY A 81 9.19 -3.25 12.72
C GLY A 81 8.90 -1.92 12.01
N ASP A 82 9.92 -1.32 11.40
CA ASP A 82 9.83 -0.07 10.65
C ASP A 82 9.98 -0.31 9.15
N LEU A 83 8.96 0.06 8.38
CA LEU A 83 9.03 0.13 6.93
C LEU A 83 9.35 1.57 6.51
N SER A 84 10.34 1.73 5.63
CA SER A 84 10.71 2.99 5.00
C SER A 84 10.94 2.76 3.52
N VAL A 85 10.21 3.47 2.66
CA VAL A 85 10.27 3.33 1.20
C VAL A 85 10.41 4.70 0.55
N GLU A 86 11.49 4.88 -0.18
CA GLU A 86 11.75 6.12 -0.92
C GLU A 86 11.05 6.09 -2.28
N LEU A 87 10.23 7.11 -2.55
CA LEU A 87 9.66 7.36 -3.86
C LEU A 87 10.43 8.50 -4.51
N THR A 88 10.98 8.27 -5.70
CA THR A 88 11.74 9.27 -6.45
C THR A 88 11.10 9.54 -7.81
N LEU A 89 11.66 10.51 -8.56
CA LEU A 89 11.21 10.87 -9.91
C LEU A 89 9.73 11.27 -9.98
N LEU A 90 9.23 11.87 -8.89
CA LEU A 90 7.87 12.41 -8.86
C LEU A 90 7.82 13.75 -9.59
N THR A 91 6.64 14.08 -10.12
CA THR A 91 6.37 15.37 -10.75
C THR A 91 6.05 16.39 -9.65
N ALA A 92 6.62 17.59 -9.75
CA ALA A 92 6.34 18.70 -8.82
C ALA A 92 4.86 19.13 -8.88
N SER A 93 4.36 19.73 -7.80
CA SER A 93 2.97 20.22 -7.66
C SER A 93 1.91 19.20 -8.12
N THR A 94 2.12 17.92 -7.81
CA THR A 94 1.28 16.82 -8.26
C THR A 94 0.78 16.02 -7.07
N LYS A 95 -0.53 15.75 -7.07
CA LYS A 95 -1.15 14.88 -6.08
C LYS A 95 -0.92 13.41 -6.43
N TYR A 96 -0.38 12.67 -5.48
CA TYR A 96 -0.19 11.23 -5.55
C TYR A 96 -1.08 10.51 -4.55
N TYR A 97 -1.49 9.31 -4.92
CA TYR A 97 -2.18 8.34 -4.10
C TYR A 97 -1.29 7.12 -3.95
N PHE A 98 -1.32 6.47 -2.79
CA PHE A 98 -0.57 5.25 -2.56
C PHE A 98 -1.27 4.29 -1.59
N TYR A 99 -0.87 3.02 -1.63
CA TYR A 99 -1.17 2.03 -0.60
C TYR A 99 -0.01 1.03 -0.48
N ILE A 100 0.10 0.40 0.67
CA ILE A 100 1.12 -0.61 0.96
C ILE A 100 0.45 -1.98 0.95
N LYS A 101 1.13 -2.98 0.40
CA LYS A 101 0.66 -4.35 0.37
C LYS A 101 1.81 -5.33 0.63
N ASP A 102 1.58 -6.31 1.49
CA ASP A 102 2.49 -7.45 1.64
C ASP A 102 2.54 -8.27 0.35
N LYS A 103 3.75 -8.71 -0.06
CA LYS A 103 3.95 -9.58 -1.23
C LYS A 103 3.57 -11.03 -0.94
N LEU A 104 3.56 -11.44 0.31
CA LEU A 104 3.25 -12.82 0.67
C LEU A 104 1.72 -13.06 0.64
N ASP A 105 1.26 -14.01 -0.18
CA ASP A 105 -0.07 -14.61 -0.09
C ASP A 105 0.09 -15.95 0.65
N PRO A 106 -0.75 -16.30 1.64
CA PRO A 106 -2.04 -15.71 2.00
C PRO A 106 -2.00 -14.59 3.06
N LYS A 107 -0.81 -14.13 3.47
CA LYS A 107 -0.60 -13.06 4.47
C LYS A 107 -0.75 -11.64 3.91
N SER A 108 -1.62 -11.41 2.91
CA SER A 108 -1.65 -10.14 2.20
C SER A 108 -2.29 -9.00 3.00
N ALA A 109 -1.59 -8.48 4.01
CA ALA A 109 -1.91 -7.21 4.64
C ALA A 109 -1.93 -6.12 3.57
N ARG A 110 -2.92 -5.22 3.64
CA ARG A 110 -3.03 -4.09 2.73
C ARG A 110 -3.58 -2.90 3.48
N THR A 111 -2.97 -1.75 3.27
CA THR A 111 -3.46 -0.51 3.86
C THR A 111 -4.68 0.04 3.13
N GLY A 112 -5.30 1.06 3.73
CA GLY A 112 -6.14 2.00 2.98
C GLY A 112 -5.33 2.77 1.93
N ILE A 113 -6.03 3.58 1.13
CA ILE A 113 -5.40 4.49 0.16
C ILE A 113 -5.14 5.82 0.86
N TYR A 114 -3.89 6.26 0.82
CA TYR A 114 -3.42 7.54 1.33
C TYR A 114 -3.10 8.47 0.16
N SER A 115 -2.88 9.75 0.45
CA SER A 115 -2.46 10.72 -0.56
C SER A 115 -1.49 11.74 0.00
N PHE A 116 -0.64 12.28 -0.86
CA PHE A 116 0.22 13.41 -0.59
C PHE A 116 0.37 14.29 -1.84
N GLU A 117 0.95 15.46 -1.68
CA GLU A 117 1.19 16.40 -2.78
C GLU A 117 2.66 16.81 -2.74
N THR A 118 3.32 16.72 -3.89
CA THR A 118 4.72 17.18 -4.03
C THR A 118 4.78 18.70 -4.01
N THR A 119 5.91 19.23 -3.53
CA THR A 119 6.12 20.67 -3.52
C THR A 119 6.32 21.21 -4.94
N ALA A 120 6.30 22.54 -5.08
CA ALA A 120 6.76 23.21 -6.28
C ALA A 120 8.25 22.98 -6.52
#